data_AF-A0AA86NN57-F1
#
_entry.id   AF-A0AA86NN57-F1
#
_cell.length_a   1.000
_cell.length_b   1.000
_cell.length_c   1.000
_cell.angle_alpha   90.00
_cell.angle_beta   90.00
_cell.angle_gamma   90.00
#
_symmetry.space_group_name_H-M   'P 1'
#
loop_
_entity.id
_entity.type
_entity.pdbx_description
1 polymer ?
#
loop_
_entity_poly.entity_id
_entity_poly.type
_entity_poly.pdbx_seq_one_letter_code
_entity_poly.pdbx_strand_id
1 'polypeptide(L)'
;MNHHSFLLHRMTASNKKRWTEREEQLFVQLVTRFGKNFKRMEPHLSGRSYSQIRSHFYNHVRRELDREARSQESLQKQIMTQKQENLAHVDYQEANVPEPDNSLVYTFIAFSEL
;
A
#
# COMPACT_ATOMS: atom_id res chain seq x y z
N MET A 1 -9.84 54.05 -27.67
CA MET A 1 -9.12 52.96 -28.37
C MET A 1 -8.17 52.32 -27.37
N ASN A 2 -8.68 51.36 -26.59
CA ASN A 2 -7.92 50.75 -25.51
C ASN A 2 -7.12 49.59 -26.09
N HIS A 3 -5.86 49.85 -26.46
CA HIS A 3 -4.90 48.80 -26.79
C HIS A 3 -4.48 48.10 -25.49
N HIS A 4 -5.23 47.08 -25.10
CA HIS A 4 -4.92 46.23 -23.97
C HIS A 4 -3.90 45.16 -24.41
N SER A 5 -2.66 45.39 -24.03
CA SER A 5 -1.69 44.40 -23.53
C SER A 5 -1.86 42.91 -23.86
N PHE A 6 -0.81 42.40 -24.52
CA PHE A 6 0.01 41.26 -24.08
C PHE A 6 -0.59 39.84 -24.04
N LEU A 7 0.16 38.96 -24.73
CA LEU A 7 0.46 37.56 -24.42
C LEU A 7 -0.52 36.46 -24.88
N LEU A 8 0.11 35.47 -25.53
CA LEU A 8 -0.32 34.08 -25.64
C LEU A 8 -1.47 33.81 -26.62
N HIS A 9 -1.19 33.99 -27.92
CA HIS A 9 -1.53 32.94 -28.88
C HIS A 9 -0.59 31.72 -28.68
N ARG A 10 -0.46 31.26 -27.43
CA ARG A 10 0.22 30.00 -27.13
C ARG A 10 -0.81 28.94 -27.42
N MET A 11 -0.52 28.12 -28.42
CA MET A 11 -1.22 26.90 -28.77
C MET A 11 -1.29 25.97 -27.55
N THR A 12 -2.15 26.25 -26.58
CA THR A 12 -2.43 25.38 -25.45
C THR A 12 -3.82 24.79 -25.62
N ALA A 13 -4.09 24.25 -26.81
CA ALA A 13 -5.07 23.19 -26.92
C ALA A 13 -4.50 22.02 -26.13
N SER A 14 -5.10 21.82 -24.96
CA SER A 14 -4.92 20.75 -23.98
C SER A 14 -5.07 19.35 -24.61
N ASN A 15 -4.15 18.97 -25.50
CA ASN A 15 -3.97 17.60 -25.93
C ASN A 15 -3.07 16.90 -24.90
N LYS A 16 -3.61 16.65 -23.71
CA LYS A 16 -3.08 15.61 -22.82
C LYS A 16 -3.37 14.26 -23.50
N LYS A 17 -2.64 13.95 -24.58
CA LYS A 17 -2.80 12.72 -25.34
C LYS A 17 -2.68 11.57 -24.34
N ARG A 18 -3.77 10.83 -24.09
CA ARG A 18 -3.78 9.69 -23.17
C ARG A 18 -2.74 8.67 -23.65
N TRP A 19 -1.98 8.05 -22.75
CA TRP A 19 -1.06 6.96 -23.12
C TRP A 19 -1.89 5.79 -23.63
N THR A 20 -1.58 5.32 -24.83
CA THR A 20 -2.21 4.13 -25.40
C THR A 20 -1.49 2.88 -24.92
N GLU A 21 -2.18 1.75 -24.92
CA GLU A 21 -1.61 0.46 -24.50
C GLU A 21 -0.36 0.10 -25.31
N ARG A 22 -0.36 0.36 -26.62
CA ARG A 22 0.80 0.16 -27.49
C ARG A 22 1.99 1.04 -27.08
N GLU A 23 1.75 2.31 -26.77
CA GLU A 23 2.81 3.21 -26.27
C GLU A 23 3.32 2.77 -24.89
N GLU A 24 2.43 2.27 -24.03
CA GLU A 24 2.77 1.78 -22.69
C GLU A 24 3.63 0.51 -22.75
N GLN A 25 3.27 -0.45 -23.60
CA GLN A 25 4.07 -1.66 -23.85
C GLN A 25 5.47 -1.31 -24.38
N LEU A 26 5.57 -0.37 -25.34
CA LEU A 26 6.85 0.10 -25.84
C LEU A 26 7.65 0.82 -24.75
N PHE A 27 7.00 1.66 -23.95
CA PHE A 27 7.64 2.34 -22.83
C PHE A 27 8.26 1.37 -21.83
N VAL A 28 7.53 0.32 -21.43
CA VAL A 28 8.04 -0.72 -20.51
C VAL A 28 9.26 -1.41 -21.12
N GLN A 29 9.20 -1.82 -22.38
CA GLN A 29 10.34 -2.44 -23.07
C GLN A 29 11.57 -1.52 -23.13
N LEU A 30 11.36 -0.23 -23.43
CA LEU A 30 12.42 0.76 -23.50
C LEU A 30 13.04 1.05 -22.14
N VAL A 31 12.24 1.13 -21.07
CA VAL A 31 12.71 1.29 -19.69
C VAL A 31 13.53 0.09 -19.26
N THR A 32 13.08 -1.13 -19.57
CA THR A 32 13.84 -2.35 -19.29
C THR A 32 15.18 -2.37 -20.04
N ARG A 33 15.20 -1.88 -21.29
CA ARG A 33 16.40 -1.90 -22.14
C ARG A 33 17.39 -0.77 -21.85
N PHE A 34 16.92 0.43 -21.59
CA PHE A 34 17.74 1.65 -21.50
C PHE A 34 17.77 2.29 -20.10
N GLY A 35 17.00 1.80 -19.14
CA GLY A 35 16.92 2.35 -17.80
C GLY A 35 16.28 3.75 -17.77
N LYS A 36 16.81 4.69 -16.99
CA LYS A 36 16.28 6.08 -16.88
C LYS A 36 16.76 7.02 -17.99
N ASN A 37 17.28 6.49 -19.09
CA ASN A 37 17.81 7.27 -20.20
C ASN A 37 16.70 7.74 -21.17
N PHE A 38 15.79 8.59 -20.70
CA PHE A 38 14.60 9.00 -21.47
C PHE A 38 14.93 9.68 -22.81
N LYS A 39 16.07 10.38 -22.91
CA LYS A 39 16.54 10.96 -24.18
C LYS A 39 16.76 9.92 -25.27
N ARG A 40 17.19 8.70 -24.90
CA ARG A 40 17.34 7.58 -25.84
C ARG A 40 16.01 6.95 -26.22
N MET A 41 14.96 7.17 -25.43
CA MET A 41 13.63 6.61 -25.67
C MET A 41 12.76 7.50 -26.57
N GLU A 42 12.95 8.82 -26.50
CA GLU A 42 12.19 9.80 -27.27
C GLU A 42 12.10 9.48 -28.77
N PRO A 43 13.17 9.06 -29.47
CA PRO A 43 13.09 8.69 -30.89
C PRO A 43 12.19 7.46 -31.17
N HIS A 44 12.03 6.57 -30.18
CA HIS A 44 11.23 5.34 -30.32
C HIS A 44 9.73 5.58 -30.03
N LEU A 45 9.38 6.66 -29.34
CA LEU A 45 8.01 7.02 -29.00
C LEU A 45 7.58 8.24 -29.82
N SER A 46 7.30 8.01 -31.10
CA SER A 46 6.86 9.06 -32.03
C SER A 46 5.60 9.77 -31.50
N GLY A 47 5.71 11.07 -31.21
CA GLY A 47 4.62 11.86 -30.66
C GLY A 47 4.60 11.97 -29.12
N ARG A 48 5.65 11.49 -28.44
CA ARG A 48 5.91 11.74 -27.02
C ARG A 48 7.25 12.43 -26.85
N SER A 49 7.26 13.57 -26.16
CA SER A 49 8.51 14.28 -25.84
C SER A 49 9.20 13.67 -24.63
N TYR A 50 10.51 13.92 -24.50
CA TYR A 50 11.31 13.59 -23.32
C TYR A 50 10.61 13.93 -22.00
N SER A 51 10.01 15.12 -21.92
CA SER A 51 9.30 15.61 -20.72
C SER A 51 8.08 14.74 -20.39
N GLN A 52 7.33 14.33 -21.41
CA GLN A 52 6.16 13.45 -21.23
C GLN A 52 6.58 12.03 -20.80
N ILE A 53 7.65 11.50 -21.37
CA ILE A 53 8.20 10.18 -21.02
C ILE A 53 8.68 10.17 -19.56
N ARG A 54 9.45 11.19 -19.18
CA ARG A 54 9.93 11.37 -17.80
C ARG A 54 8.76 11.47 -16.82
N SER A 55 7.77 12.31 -17.13
CA SER A 55 6.56 12.46 -16.29
C SER A 55 5.80 11.15 -16.15
N HIS A 56 5.62 10.41 -17.25
CA HIS A 56 4.96 9.11 -17.25
C HIS A 56 5.70 8.09 -16.37
N PHE A 57 7.03 8.03 -16.45
CA PHE A 57 7.84 7.17 -15.58
C PHE A 57 7.62 7.45 -14.09
N TYR A 58 7.71 8.72 -13.66
CA TYR A 58 7.53 9.05 -12.25
C TYR A 58 6.11 8.81 -11.76
N ASN A 59 5.10 9.09 -12.59
CA ASN A 59 3.72 8.78 -12.26
C ASN A 59 3.47 7.26 -12.18
N HIS A 60 4.08 6.47 -13.06
CA HIS A 60 4.04 5.02 -13.02
C HIS A 60 4.65 4.50 -11.72
N VAL A 61 5.89 4.89 -11.40
CA VAL A 61 6.58 4.46 -10.17
C VAL A 61 5.81 4.88 -8.92
N ARG A 62 5.28 6.11 -8.87
CA ARG A 62 4.47 6.57 -7.73
C ARG A 62 3.23 5.70 -7.53
N ARG A 63 2.49 5.38 -8.60
CA ARG A 63 1.30 4.53 -8.50
C ARG A 63 1.64 3.13 -7.99
N GLU A 64 2.77 2.57 -8.40
CA GLU A 64 3.21 1.25 -7.92
C GLU A 64 3.65 1.31 -6.45
N LEU A 65 4.37 2.36 -6.03
CA LEU A 65 4.71 2.57 -4.61
C LEU A 65 3.46 2.76 -3.73
N ASP A 66 2.50 3.58 -4.18
CA ASP A 66 1.25 3.81 -3.45
C ASP A 66 0.42 2.51 -3.34
N ARG A 67 0.47 1.64 -4.35
CA ARG A 67 -0.19 0.32 -4.34
C ARG A 67 0.46 -0.60 -3.32
N GLU A 68 1.79 -0.69 -3.35
CA GLU A 68 2.56 -1.52 -2.42
C GLU A 68 2.32 -1.07 -0.97
N ALA A 69 2.36 0.23 -0.70
CA ALA A 69 2.12 0.79 0.62
C ALA A 69 0.74 0.39 1.19
N ARG A 70 -0.32 0.41 0.38
CA ARG A 70 -1.65 -0.03 0.80
C ARG A 70 -1.71 -1.53 1.05
N SER A 71 -1.02 -2.33 0.23
CA SER A 71 -0.92 -3.77 0.42
C SER A 71 -0.24 -4.09 1.75
N GLN A 72 0.89 -3.43 2.03
CA GLN A 72 1.61 -3.56 3.31
C GLN A 72 0.74 -3.16 4.50
N GLU A 73 -0.03 -2.06 4.39
CA GLU A 73 -0.96 -1.64 5.45
C GLU A 73 -2.05 -2.70 5.72
N SER A 74 -2.61 -3.31 4.67
CA SER A 74 -3.60 -4.38 4.84
C SER A 74 -3.04 -5.61 5.54
N LEU A 75 -1.81 -6.02 5.20
CA LEU A 75 -1.12 -7.13 5.84
C LEU A 75 -0.81 -6.82 7.31
N GLN A 76 -0.37 -5.60 7.62
CA GLN A 76 -0.11 -5.18 9.00
C GLN A 76 -1.37 -5.20 9.86
N LYS A 77 -2.51 -4.73 9.32
CA LYS A 77 -3.81 -4.80 10.02
C LYS A 77 -4.20 -6.26 10.29
N GLN A 78 -4.04 -7.14 9.30
CA GLN A 78 -4.36 -8.56 9.44
C GLN A 78 -3.49 -9.25 10.52
N ILE A 79 -2.18 -8.97 10.54
CA ILE A 79 -1.26 -9.50 11.56
C ILE A 79 -1.64 -8.97 12.95
N MET A 80 -2.01 -7.69 13.06
CA MET A 80 -2.41 -7.10 14.33
C MET A 80 -3.71 -7.72 14.87
N THR A 81 -4.71 -7.92 14.01
CA THR A 81 -5.96 -8.61 14.38
C THR A 81 -5.69 -10.04 14.84
N GLN A 82 -4.89 -10.81 14.08
CA GLN A 82 -4.54 -12.20 14.47
C GLN A 82 -3.75 -12.25 15.78
N LYS A 83 -2.85 -11.29 16.02
CA LYS A 83 -2.11 -11.19 17.28
C LYS A 83 -3.05 -10.95 18.46
N GLN A 84 -4.05 -10.08 18.30
CA GLN A 84 -5.06 -9.80 19.33
C GLN A 84 -5.95 -11.01 19.62
N GLU A 85 -6.41 -11.72 18.60
CA GLU A 85 -7.18 -12.96 18.75
C GLU A 85 -6.37 -14.06 19.46
N ASN A 86 -5.10 -14.23 19.06
CA ASN A 86 -4.22 -15.20 19.69
C ASN A 86 -3.87 -14.82 21.13
N LEU A 87 -3.67 -13.54 21.45
CA LEU A 87 -3.46 -13.06 22.82
C LEU A 87 -4.69 -13.31 23.71
N ALA A 88 -5.89 -13.09 23.18
CA ALA A 88 -7.12 -13.35 23.92
C ALA A 88 -7.31 -14.85 24.24
N HIS A 89 -6.83 -15.75 23.38
CA HIS A 89 -6.92 -17.20 23.61
C HIS A 89 -5.96 -17.73 24.68
N VAL A 90 -4.78 -17.13 24.86
CA VAL A 90 -3.81 -17.58 25.87
C VAL A 90 -4.32 -17.31 27.30
N ASP A 91 -5.08 -16.23 27.50
CA ASP A 91 -5.62 -15.82 28.80
C ASP A 91 -6.75 -16.74 29.31
N TYR A 92 -7.46 -17.43 28.40
CA TYR A 92 -8.53 -18.38 28.76
C TYR A 92 -8.04 -19.76 29.22
N GLN A 93 -6.76 -20.09 29.00
CA GLN A 93 -6.21 -21.40 29.38
C GLN A 93 -5.58 -21.40 30.78
N GLU A 94 -5.29 -20.25 31.37
CA GLU A 94 -4.80 -20.14 32.75
C GLU A 94 -5.93 -20.12 33.80
N ALA A 95 -7.18 -19.87 33.37
CA ALA A 95 -8.36 -19.76 34.24
C ALA A 95 -9.13 -21.08 34.48
N ASN A 96 -8.60 -22.25 34.09
CA ASN A 96 -9.27 -23.56 34.27
C ASN A 96 -8.42 -24.57 35.06
N VAL A 97 -7.79 -24.15 36.16
CA VAL A 97 -7.43 -25.10 37.22
C VAL A 97 -8.73 -25.43 37.96
N PRO A 98 -9.27 -26.67 37.90
CA PRO A 98 -10.41 -27.02 38.72
C PRO A 98 -10.00 -26.93 40.19
N GLU A 99 -10.57 -25.97 40.91
CA GLU A 99 -10.54 -25.91 42.37
C GLU A 99 -10.96 -27.29 42.92
N PRO A 100 -10.17 -27.94 43.80
CA PRO A 100 -10.64 -29.16 44.44
C PRO A 100 -11.87 -28.84 45.28
N ASP A 101 -12.97 -29.57 45.03
CA ASP A 101 -14.22 -29.47 45.78
C ASP A 101 -13.95 -29.55 47.30
N ASN A 102 -14.16 -28.43 47.98
CA ASN A 102 -13.82 -28.22 49.38
C ASN A 102 -14.88 -28.78 50.34
N SER A 103 -15.72 -29.73 49.91
CA SER A 103 -16.77 -30.32 50.75
C SER A 103 -16.25 -31.25 51.86
N LEU A 104 -15.02 -31.78 51.78
CA LEU A 104 -14.51 -32.78 52.74
C LEU A 104 -13.57 -32.25 53.83
N VAL A 105 -13.06 -31.01 53.72
CA VAL A 105 -12.13 -30.46 54.74
C VAL A 105 -12.84 -29.97 56.00
N TYR A 106 -14.13 -29.62 55.91
CA TYR A 106 -14.89 -29.04 57.02
C TYR A 106 -15.41 -30.08 58.02
N THR A 107 -15.44 -31.37 57.67
CA THR A 107 -15.90 -32.44 58.58
C THR A 107 -14.78 -32.95 59.48
N PHE A 108 -13.52 -32.87 59.03
CA PHE A 108 -12.39 -33.43 59.78
C PHE A 108 -11.92 -32.52 60.93
N ILE A 109 -12.14 -31.20 60.83
CA ILE A 109 -11.74 -30.23 61.87
C ILE A 109 -12.74 -30.18 63.03
N ALA A 110 -14.00 -30.57 62.83
CA ALA A 110 -15.04 -30.50 63.86
C ALA A 110 -15.05 -31.67 64.86
N PHE A 111 -14.24 -32.71 64.68
CA PHE A 111 -14.24 -33.93 65.52
C PHE A 111 -13.09 -34.01 66.54
N SER A 112 -12.21 -33.00 66.63
CA SER A 112 -11.01 -33.05 67.49
C SER A 112 -11.02 -32.10 68.71
N GLU A 113 -12.18 -31.54 69.09
CA GLU A 113 -12.34 -30.74 70.32
C GLU A 113 -13.42 -31.32 71.24
N LEU A 114 -13.28 -32.58 71.65
CA LEU A 114 -13.92 -33.18 72.83
C LEU A 114 -12.87 -33.52 73.88
#